data_AF-A0A8H9H7K2-F1
#
_entry.id   AF-A0A8H9H7K2-F1
#
_cell.length_a   1.000
_cell.length_b   1.000
_cell.length_c   1.000
_cell.angle_alpha   90.00
_cell.angle_beta   90.00
_cell.angle_gamma   90.00
#
_symmetry.space_group_name_H-M   'P 1'
#
loop_
_entity.id
_entity.type
_entity.pdbx_description
1 polymer ?
#
loop_
_entity_poly.entity_id
_entity_poly.type
_entity_poly.pdbx_seq_one_letter_code
_entity_poly.pdbx_strand_id
1 'polypeptide(L)'
;MAEVTATRVRFRDVKPYDAPTSLDGLRGPYDGLIDLPHWVRWQADRLGVDVSNPGWRRMAYQALLAEGTADQQCRLMNRDRLIEAWPILNMDPRVRSLWEGRFPQLRVVV
;
A
#
# COMPACT_ATOMS: atom_id res chain seq x y z
N MET A 1 30.23 35.23 1.61
CA MET A 1 30.19 33.75 1.49
C MET A 1 28.96 33.28 2.25
N ALA A 2 27.85 33.02 1.55
CA ALA A 2 26.63 32.53 2.18
C ALA A 2 26.78 31.02 2.43
N GLU A 3 26.66 30.63 3.69
CA GLU A 3 26.69 29.25 4.12
C GLU A 3 25.42 28.55 3.60
N VAL A 4 25.58 27.70 2.59
CA VAL A 4 24.50 26.84 2.11
C VAL A 4 24.28 25.79 3.20
N THR A 5 23.34 26.06 4.11
CA THR A 5 22.86 25.06 5.04
C THR A 5 22.20 23.95 4.22
N ALA A 6 22.90 22.82 4.08
CA ALA A 6 22.37 21.66 3.39
C ALA A 6 21.04 21.25 4.06
N THR A 7 19.94 21.37 3.33
CA THR A 7 18.62 20.95 3.80
C THR A 7 18.67 19.47 4.14
N ARG A 8 18.29 19.11 5.38
CA ARG A 8 18.27 17.71 5.83
C ARG A 8 17.16 16.97 5.09
N VAL A 9 17.54 16.05 4.22
CA VAL A 9 16.62 15.14 3.53
C VAL A 9 16.42 13.89 4.38
N ARG A 10 15.17 13.54 4.71
CA ARG A 10 14.85 12.27 5.40
C ARG A 10 14.60 11.20 4.36
N PHE A 11 14.85 9.94 4.70
CA PHE A 11 14.56 8.81 3.80
C PHE A 11 13.10 8.80 3.32
N ARG A 12 12.15 9.09 4.22
CA ARG A 12 10.73 9.20 3.89
C ARG A 12 10.40 10.28 2.86
N ASP A 13 11.29 11.24 2.60
CA ASP A 13 11.08 12.33 1.64
C ASP A 13 11.47 11.92 0.21
N VAL A 14 12.38 10.94 0.09
CA VAL A 14 12.94 10.48 -1.19
C VAL A 14 12.47 9.09 -1.60
N LYS A 15 11.94 8.29 -0.66
CA LYS A 15 11.45 6.95 -0.97
C LYS A 15 10.37 7.03 -2.07
N PRO A 16 10.53 6.32 -3.20
CA PRO A 16 9.50 6.21 -4.22
C PRO A 16 8.39 5.26 -3.76
N TYR A 17 7.17 5.53 -4.23
CA TYR A 17 6.01 4.67 -4.02
C TYR A 17 5.31 4.44 -5.35
N ASP A 18 4.88 3.20 -5.58
CA ASP A 18 4.09 2.84 -6.75
C ASP A 18 2.60 2.93 -6.45
N ALA A 19 1.83 3.23 -7.51
CA ALA A 19 0.39 3.09 -7.55
C ALA A 19 -0.01 2.61 -8.95
N PRO A 20 -1.01 1.72 -9.06
CA PRO A 20 -1.47 1.21 -10.35
C PRO A 20 -2.14 2.31 -11.17
N THR A 21 -2.42 2.05 -12.45
CA THR A 21 -3.06 3.04 -13.32
C THR A 21 -4.54 3.28 -13.00
N SER A 22 -5.23 2.25 -12.49
CA SER A 22 -6.63 2.29 -12.10
C SER A 22 -6.88 1.41 -10.88
N LEU A 23 -7.86 1.80 -10.06
CA LEU A 23 -8.37 0.98 -8.96
C LEU A 23 -9.02 -0.32 -9.48
N ASP A 24 -9.58 -0.31 -10.70
CA ASP A 24 -10.12 -1.51 -11.37
C ASP A 24 -9.04 -2.52 -11.79
N GLY A 25 -7.77 -2.13 -11.72
CA GLY A 25 -6.63 -3.04 -11.93
C GLY A 25 -6.38 -3.96 -10.73
N LEU A 26 -6.98 -3.67 -9.57
CA LEU A 26 -6.83 -4.45 -8.35
C LEU A 26 -7.71 -5.72 -8.41
N ARG A 27 -7.12 -6.79 -8.94
CA ARG A 27 -7.74 -8.10 -9.22
C ARG A 27 -7.35 -9.17 -8.21
N GLY A 28 -6.69 -8.80 -7.12
CA GLY A 28 -6.43 -9.71 -6.01
C GLY A 28 -7.72 -10.25 -5.39
N PRO A 29 -7.60 -11.32 -4.60
CA PRO A 29 -8.75 -11.98 -4.02
C PRO A 29 -9.43 -11.11 -2.96
N TYR A 30 -10.75 -11.19 -2.87
CA TYR A 30 -11.54 -10.49 -1.84
C TYR A 30 -11.40 -11.15 -0.46
N ASP A 31 -11.28 -12.47 -0.44
CA ASP A 31 -11.05 -13.32 0.73
C ASP A 31 -10.09 -14.48 0.36
N GLY A 32 -9.61 -15.19 1.39
CA GLY A 32 -8.68 -16.30 1.22
C GLY A 32 -7.21 -15.91 1.42
N LEU A 33 -6.31 -16.76 0.93
CA LEU A 33 -4.88 -16.69 1.22
C LEU A 33 -4.12 -16.01 0.08
N ILE A 34 -3.15 -15.16 0.42
CA ILE A 34 -2.18 -14.61 -0.52
C ILE A 34 -0.75 -14.83 -0.05
N ASP A 35 0.17 -14.93 -1.01
CA ASP A 35 1.60 -14.95 -0.74
C ASP A 35 2.22 -13.60 -1.06
N LEU A 36 2.82 -12.98 -0.06
CA LEU A 36 3.56 -11.73 -0.22
C LEU A 36 4.99 -12.04 -0.67
N PRO A 37 5.46 -11.39 -1.74
CA PRO A 37 6.85 -11.46 -2.16
C PRO A 37 7.79 -11.02 -1.03
N HIS A 38 8.97 -11.64 -0.94
CA HIS A 38 9.88 -11.40 0.19
C HIS A 38 10.25 -9.92 0.36
N TRP A 39 10.43 -9.17 -0.73
CA TRP A 39 10.75 -7.75 -0.66
C TRP A 39 9.61 -6.86 -0.13
N VAL A 40 8.36 -7.34 -0.13
CA VAL A 40 7.16 -6.65 0.36
C VAL A 40 7.04 -6.92 1.85
N ARG A 41 7.31 -8.15 2.26
CA ARG A 41 7.31 -8.56 3.66
C ARG A 41 8.47 -9.50 3.95
N TRP A 42 9.42 -9.00 4.74
CA TRP A 42 10.68 -9.68 5.03
C TRP A 42 10.55 -10.66 6.21
N GLN A 43 9.36 -11.19 6.45
CA GLN A 43 9.03 -12.06 7.59
C GLN A 43 8.54 -13.42 7.08
N ALA A 44 8.66 -14.46 7.92
CA ALA A 44 8.30 -15.82 7.52
C ALA A 44 6.78 -16.00 7.32
N ASP A 45 5.98 -15.21 8.03
CA ASP A 45 4.51 -15.16 7.94
C ASP A 45 4.00 -14.41 6.68
N ARG A 46 4.86 -14.20 5.69
CA ARG A 46 4.51 -13.61 4.39
C ARG A 46 3.76 -14.58 3.47
N LEU A 47 3.79 -15.88 3.76
CA LEU A 47 3.14 -16.92 2.97
C LEU A 47 1.81 -17.30 3.64
N GLY A 48 0.78 -17.57 2.83
CA GLY A 48 -0.53 -17.97 3.32
C GLY A 48 -1.22 -16.88 4.16
N VAL A 49 -1.04 -15.61 3.81
CA VAL A 49 -1.65 -14.49 4.53
C VAL A 49 -3.15 -14.48 4.24
N ASP A 50 -3.97 -14.73 5.26
CA ASP A 50 -5.43 -14.72 5.13
C ASP A 50 -5.99 -13.29 5.08
N VAL A 51 -6.36 -12.82 3.88
CA VAL A 51 -6.98 -11.50 3.70
C VAL A 51 -8.45 -11.46 4.11
N SER A 52 -9.06 -12.58 4.48
CA SER A 52 -10.38 -12.61 5.12
C SER A 52 -10.28 -12.04 6.53
N ASN A 53 -9.19 -12.35 7.24
CA ASN A 53 -8.92 -11.83 8.57
C ASN A 53 -8.55 -10.33 8.52
N PRO A 54 -9.27 -9.44 9.22
CA PRO A 54 -9.03 -7.99 9.15
C PRO A 54 -7.62 -7.55 9.56
N GLY A 55 -7.00 -8.23 10.53
CA GLY A 55 -5.65 -7.91 10.99
C GLY A 55 -4.58 -8.26 9.95
N TRP A 56 -4.67 -9.46 9.39
CA TRP A 56 -3.78 -9.93 8.33
C TRP A 56 -3.98 -9.15 7.03
N ARG A 57 -5.23 -8.83 6.66
CA ARG A 57 -5.55 -7.96 5.53
C ARG A 57 -4.91 -6.58 5.68
N ARG A 58 -5.08 -5.95 6.85
CA ARG A 58 -4.49 -4.63 7.14
C ARG A 58 -2.98 -4.67 6.97
N MET A 59 -2.33 -5.66 7.57
CA MET A 59 -0.89 -5.88 7.44
C MET A 59 -0.47 -6.02 5.98
N ALA A 60 -1.13 -6.89 5.22
CA ALA A 60 -0.76 -7.18 3.84
C ALA A 60 -0.87 -5.94 2.96
N TYR A 61 -1.95 -5.19 3.11
CA TYR A 61 -2.20 -3.99 2.31
C TYR A 61 -1.23 -2.88 2.67
N GLN A 62 -0.91 -2.68 3.96
CA GLN A 62 0.12 -1.73 4.37
C GLN A 62 1.48 -2.08 3.76
N ALA A 63 1.86 -3.36 3.75
CA ALA A 63 3.12 -3.81 3.16
C ALA A 63 3.15 -3.59 1.64
N LEU A 64 2.06 -3.94 0.92
CA LEU A 64 1.95 -3.75 -0.53
C LEU A 64 1.92 -2.27 -0.94
N LEU A 65 1.30 -1.41 -0.14
CA LEU A 65 1.29 0.03 -0.37
C LEU A 65 2.65 0.67 -0.09
N ALA A 66 3.39 0.15 0.89
CA ALA A 66 4.71 0.66 1.24
C ALA A 66 5.80 0.18 0.28
N GLU A 67 5.79 -1.09 -0.13
CA GLU A 67 6.92 -1.76 -0.80
C GLU A 67 6.56 -2.48 -2.10
N GLY A 68 5.26 -2.66 -2.40
CA GLY A 68 4.81 -3.39 -3.57
C GLY A 68 4.95 -2.58 -4.86
N THR A 69 5.26 -3.27 -5.96
CA THR A 69 5.17 -2.68 -7.29
C THR A 69 3.71 -2.55 -7.74
N ALA A 70 3.43 -1.70 -8.73
CA ALA A 70 2.08 -1.59 -9.31
C ALA A 70 1.49 -2.94 -9.75
N ASP A 71 2.30 -3.82 -10.34
CA ASP A 71 1.88 -5.17 -10.77
C ASP A 71 1.55 -6.09 -9.58
N GLN A 72 2.31 -5.99 -8.48
CA GLN A 72 2.03 -6.73 -7.25
C GLN A 72 0.78 -6.23 -6.55
N GLN A 73 0.59 -4.91 -6.51
CA GLN A 73 -0.62 -4.28 -6.00
C GLN A 73 -1.84 -4.77 -6.80
N CYS A 74 -1.78 -4.75 -8.13
CA CYS A 74 -2.83 -5.26 -9.00
C CYS A 74 -3.17 -6.73 -8.76
N ARG A 75 -2.17 -7.60 -8.56
CA ARG A 75 -2.39 -9.04 -8.38
C ARG A 75 -2.81 -9.45 -6.98
N LEU A 76 -2.42 -8.71 -5.95
CA LEU A 76 -2.54 -9.13 -4.55
C LEU A 76 -3.54 -8.31 -3.74
N MET A 77 -3.95 -7.13 -4.23
CA MET A 77 -4.97 -6.31 -3.60
C MET A 77 -6.28 -6.39 -4.39
N ASN A 78 -7.39 -6.38 -3.66
CA ASN A 78 -8.72 -6.29 -4.23
C ASN A 78 -9.26 -4.87 -4.09
N ARG A 79 -9.91 -4.35 -5.14
CA ARG A 79 -10.49 -3.01 -5.16
C ARG A 79 -11.40 -2.73 -3.97
N ASP A 80 -12.43 -3.56 -3.79
CA ASP A 80 -13.49 -3.28 -2.81
C ASP A 80 -12.97 -3.48 -1.39
N ARG A 81 -12.14 -4.50 -1.17
CA ARG A 81 -11.43 -4.66 0.12
C ARG A 81 -10.51 -3.51 0.44
N LEU A 82 -9.85 -2.92 -0.57
CA LEU A 82 -8.98 -1.77 -0.34
C LEU A 82 -9.82 -0.58 0.13
N ILE A 83 -10.94 -0.30 -0.54
CA ILE A 83 -11.87 0.77 -0.15
C ILE A 83 -12.36 0.56 1.28
N GLU A 84 -12.82 -0.64 1.62
CA GLU A 84 -13.28 -0.99 2.97
C GLU A 84 -12.18 -0.83 4.04
N ALA A 85 -10.95 -1.24 3.73
CA ALA A 85 -9.84 -1.20 4.67
C ALA A 85 -9.18 0.18 4.76
N TRP A 86 -9.32 1.03 3.75
CA TRP A 86 -8.59 2.30 3.61
C TRP A 86 -8.59 3.19 4.87
N PRO A 87 -9.73 3.39 5.59
CA PRO A 87 -9.77 4.24 6.78
C PRO A 87 -8.88 3.72 7.92
N ILE A 88 -8.71 2.41 8.02
CA ILE A 88 -8.01 1.76 9.15
C ILE A 88 -6.54 1.42 8.85
N LEU A 89 -6.07 1.72 7.64
CA LEU A 89 -4.67 1.50 7.26
C LEU A 89 -3.77 2.61 7.82
N ASN A 90 -2.73 2.22 8.55
CA ASN A 90 -1.68 3.14 9.02
C ASN A 90 -0.49 3.13 8.03
N MET A 91 -0.29 4.21 7.30
CA MET A 91 0.73 4.30 6.23
C MET A 91 1.36 5.69 6.20
N ASP A 92 2.48 5.85 5.49
CA ASP A 92 3.09 7.17 5.33
C ASP A 92 2.10 8.13 4.64
N PRO A 93 1.95 9.38 5.13
CA PRO A 93 1.11 10.39 4.51
C PRO A 93 1.36 10.59 3.01
N ARG A 94 2.59 10.41 2.51
CA ARG A 94 2.90 10.50 1.08
C ARG A 94 2.24 9.39 0.27
N VAL A 95 2.15 8.18 0.81
CA VAL A 95 1.43 7.06 0.19
C VAL A 95 -0.05 7.38 0.14
N ARG A 96 -0.61 7.84 1.27
CA ARG A 96 -2.01 8.23 1.35
C ARG A 96 -2.35 9.33 0.33
N SER A 97 -1.57 10.40 0.29
CA SER A 97 -1.76 11.51 -0.66
C SER A 97 -1.62 11.08 -2.12
N LEU A 98 -0.63 10.22 -2.43
CA LEU A 98 -0.45 9.65 -3.78
C LEU A 98 -1.69 8.89 -4.23
N TRP A 99 -2.17 7.98 -3.37
CA TRP A 99 -3.30 7.10 -3.68
C TRP A 99 -4.63 7.84 -3.70
N GLU A 100 -4.91 8.72 -2.75
CA GLU A 100 -6.15 9.52 -2.73
C GLU A 100 -6.19 10.58 -3.84
N GLY A 101 -5.02 11.09 -4.25
CA GLY A 101 -4.87 11.98 -5.39
C GLY A 101 -5.16 11.27 -6.71
N ARG A 102 -4.73 10.00 -6.84
CA ARG A 102 -4.96 9.18 -8.03
C ARG A 102 -6.35 8.53 -8.06
N PHE A 103 -6.89 8.17 -6.90
CA PHE A 103 -8.15 7.44 -6.73
C PHE A 103 -9.06 8.19 -5.76
N PRO A 104 -9.89 9.12 -6.26
CA PRO A 104 -10.82 9.89 -5.44
C PRO A 104 -11.79 9.02 -4.61
N GLN A 105 -12.08 7.80 -5.06
CA GLN A 105 -12.95 6.84 -4.38
C GLN A 105 -12.46 6.47 -2.97
N LEU A 106 -11.14 6.54 -2.71
CA LEU A 106 -10.57 6.22 -1.41
C LEU A 106 -10.83 7.31 -0.34
N ARG A 107 -11.17 8.53 -0.76
CA ARG A 107 -11.50 9.64 0.16
C ARG A 107 -12.94 9.55 0.68
N VAL A 108 -13.81 8.88 -0.06
CA VAL A 108 -15.24 8.81 0.23
C VAL A 108 -15.50 7.52 0.96
N VAL A 109 -15.35 7.54 2.28
CA VAL A 109 -15.89 6.46 3.12
C VAL A 109 -17.08 7.03 3.87
N VAL A 110 -18.27 6.60 3.44
CA VAL A 110 -19.55 6.76 4.14
C VAL A 110 -19.53 5.88 5.39
#